data_AF-A0A1Y3XRK3-F1
#
_entry.id   AF-A0A1Y3XRK3-F1
#
_cell.length_a   1.000
_cell.length_b   1.000
_cell.length_c   1.000
_cell.angle_alpha   90.00
_cell.angle_beta   90.00
_cell.angle_gamma   90.00
#
_symmetry.space_group_name_H-M   'P 1'
#
loop_
_entity.id
_entity.type
_entity.pdbx_description
1 polymer ?
#
loop_
_entity_poly.entity_id
_entity_poly.type
_entity_poly.pdbx_seq_one_letter_code
_entity_poly.pdbx_strand_id
1 'polypeptide(L)'
;MGERTANVHDGDIGATITGLAAVIHDRRTASPEESYTARLLTGKEDSLLKKVVEEACEVVMAAKDHDHDHIRYEAGDLVYHLLVVLERYGITLEELAGELDARRH
;
A
#
# COMPACT_ATOMS: atom_id res chain seq x y z
N MET A 1 -13.21 0.68 8.05
CA MET A 1 -12.93 -0.62 8.70
C MET A 1 -13.31 -1.79 7.82
N GLY A 2 -12.35 -2.22 7.00
CA GLY A 2 -12.44 -3.45 6.22
C GLY A 2 -12.39 -4.73 7.07
N GLU A 3 -12.62 -5.87 6.44
CA GLU A 3 -12.55 -7.18 7.11
C GLU A 3 -11.09 -7.60 7.32
N ARG A 4 -10.74 -7.92 8.56
CA ARG A 4 -9.39 -8.35 8.94
C ARG A 4 -9.00 -9.62 8.19
N THR A 5 -7.76 -9.67 7.69
CA THR A 5 -7.22 -10.89 7.08
C THR A 5 -7.01 -11.96 8.16
N ALA A 6 -7.73 -13.08 8.04
CA ALA A 6 -7.55 -14.25 8.89
C ALA A 6 -6.29 -15.05 8.50
N ASN A 7 -5.69 -15.75 9.48
CA ASN A 7 -4.57 -16.67 9.27
C ASN A 7 -3.32 -16.05 8.61
N VAL A 8 -2.93 -14.84 9.04
CA VAL A 8 -1.68 -14.24 8.57
C VAL A 8 -0.48 -14.84 9.30
N HIS A 9 0.58 -15.11 8.55
CA HIS A 9 1.85 -15.64 9.04
C HIS A 9 2.98 -14.65 8.74
N ASP A 10 4.08 -14.78 9.47
CA ASP A 10 5.28 -13.98 9.23
C ASP A 10 5.83 -14.24 7.81
N GLY A 11 6.34 -13.18 7.17
CA GLY A 11 6.86 -13.24 5.81
C GLY A 11 8.09 -12.36 5.62
N ASP A 12 8.74 -12.50 4.46
CA ASP A 12 9.87 -11.66 4.07
C ASP A 12 9.34 -10.35 3.47
N ILE A 13 9.58 -9.23 4.16
CA ILE A 13 9.03 -7.93 3.75
C ILE A 13 9.62 -7.45 2.41
N GLY A 14 10.89 -7.74 2.12
CA GLY A 14 11.55 -7.35 0.88
C GLY A 14 10.93 -8.06 -0.31
N ALA A 15 10.90 -9.39 -0.28
CA ALA A 15 10.30 -10.22 -1.31
C ALA A 15 8.80 -9.91 -1.51
N THR A 16 8.07 -9.65 -0.41
CA THR A 16 6.65 -9.31 -0.47
C THR A 16 6.40 -7.97 -1.16
N ILE A 17 7.14 -6.92 -0.79
CA ILE A 17 7.00 -5.58 -1.41
C ILE A 17 7.40 -5.63 -2.88
N THR A 18 8.52 -6.30 -3.22
CA THR A 18 8.95 -6.47 -4.62
C THR A 18 7.90 -7.20 -5.45
N GLY A 19 7.36 -8.32 -4.95
CA GLY A 19 6.30 -9.07 -5.63
C GLY A 19 5.01 -8.27 -5.78
N LEU A 20 4.60 -7.55 -4.75
CA LEU A 20 3.41 -6.70 -4.78
C LEU A 20 3.54 -5.54 -5.76
N ALA A 21 4.70 -4.87 -5.79
CA ALA A 21 4.97 -3.80 -6.74
C ALA A 21 4.93 -4.30 -8.18
N ALA A 22 5.48 -5.48 -8.47
CA ALA A 22 5.37 -6.10 -9.79
C ALA A 22 3.91 -6.37 -10.18
N VAL A 23 3.10 -6.92 -9.26
CA VAL A 23 1.66 -7.13 -9.48
C VAL A 23 0.93 -5.81 -9.72
N ILE A 24 1.28 -4.74 -9.00
CA ILE A 24 0.70 -3.40 -9.19
C ILE A 24 1.07 -2.86 -10.58
N HIS A 25 2.34 -2.99 -10.98
CA HIS A 25 2.83 -2.57 -12.29
C HIS A 25 2.08 -3.28 -13.43
N ASP A 26 1.95 -4.61 -13.35
CA ASP A 26 1.24 -5.42 -14.35
C ASP A 26 -0.25 -5.01 -14.48
N ARG A 27 -0.84 -4.48 -13.42
CA ARG A 27 -2.24 -4.00 -13.43
C ARG A 27 -2.43 -2.67 -14.14
N ARG A 28 -1.38 -1.98 -14.61
CA ARG A 28 -1.53 -0.79 -15.47
C ARG A 28 -2.28 -1.07 -16.76
N THR A 29 -2.07 -2.26 -17.34
CA THR A 29 -2.69 -2.65 -18.61
C THR A 29 -3.98 -3.46 -18.42
N ALA A 30 -4.35 -3.74 -17.17
CA ALA A 30 -5.60 -4.43 -16.86
C ALA A 30 -6.81 -3.50 -17.05
N SER A 31 -7.98 -4.09 -17.32
CA SER A 31 -9.23 -3.32 -17.41
C SER A 31 -9.55 -2.63 -16.08
N PRO A 32 -9.75 -1.30 -16.05
CA PRO A 32 -10.22 -0.60 -14.84
C PRO A 32 -11.60 -1.06 -14.39
N GLU A 33 -12.44 -1.61 -15.26
CA GLU A 33 -13.75 -2.12 -14.84
C GLU A 33 -13.61 -3.36 -13.95
N GLU A 34 -12.59 -4.18 -14.21
CA GLU A 34 -12.39 -5.48 -13.59
C GLU A 34 -11.34 -5.46 -12.47
N SER A 35 -10.39 -4.53 -12.50
CA SER A 35 -9.28 -4.45 -11.55
C SER A 35 -9.34 -3.20 -10.68
N TYR A 36 -9.41 -3.40 -9.36
CA TYR A 36 -9.35 -2.30 -8.38
C TYR A 36 -8.06 -1.48 -8.51
N THR A 37 -6.90 -2.14 -8.58
CA THR A 37 -5.62 -1.44 -8.74
C THR A 37 -5.58 -0.68 -10.06
N ALA A 38 -6.12 -1.22 -11.16
CA ALA A 38 -6.16 -0.52 -12.44
C ALA A 38 -6.99 0.77 -12.35
N ARG A 39 -8.11 0.77 -11.60
CA ARG A 39 -8.88 2.00 -11.31
C ARG A 39 -8.09 3.01 -10.51
N LEU A 40 -7.34 2.56 -9.51
CA LEU A 40 -6.52 3.46 -8.71
C LEU A 40 -5.38 4.08 -9.53
N LEU A 41 -4.78 3.31 -10.43
CA LEU A 41 -3.69 3.76 -11.31
C LEU A 41 -4.16 4.73 -12.39
N THR A 42 -5.30 4.44 -13.04
CA THR A 42 -5.76 5.17 -14.24
C THR A 42 -6.94 6.11 -14.00
N GLY A 43 -7.67 5.92 -12.90
CA GLY A 43 -8.85 6.70 -12.55
C GLY A 43 -8.53 8.03 -11.89
N LYS A 44 -9.54 8.62 -11.23
CA LYS A 44 -9.40 9.91 -10.55
C LYS A 44 -8.35 9.83 -9.45
N GLU A 45 -7.41 10.78 -9.47
CA GLU A 45 -6.33 10.88 -8.50
C GLU A 45 -6.86 10.98 -7.06
N ASP A 46 -7.85 11.84 -6.84
CA ASP A 46 -8.51 12.02 -5.54
C ASP A 46 -9.01 10.70 -4.92
N SER A 47 -9.42 9.72 -5.75
CA SER A 47 -9.88 8.43 -5.24
C SER A 47 -8.74 7.63 -4.60
N LEU A 48 -7.54 7.69 -5.16
CA LEU A 48 -6.34 7.06 -4.60
C LEU A 48 -5.84 7.82 -3.38
N LEU A 49 -5.73 9.14 -3.47
CA LEU A 49 -5.20 9.97 -2.37
C LEU A 49 -6.11 9.92 -1.13
N LYS A 50 -7.43 9.84 -1.32
CA LYS A 50 -8.38 9.63 -0.21
C LYS A 50 -8.11 8.34 0.56
N LYS A 51 -7.75 7.25 -0.12
CA LYS A 51 -7.39 5.99 0.54
C LYS A 51 -6.14 6.14 1.39
N VAL A 52 -5.09 6.79 0.88
CA VAL A 52 -3.88 7.04 1.69
C VAL A 52 -4.20 7.80 2.98
N VAL A 53 -5.08 8.82 2.91
CA VAL A 53 -5.52 9.58 4.09
C VAL A 53 -6.38 8.73 5.03
N GLU A 54 -7.30 7.94 4.48
CA GLU A 54 -8.16 7.02 5.24
C GLU A 54 -7.30 6.02 6.03
N GLU A 55 -6.40 5.29 5.36
CA GLU A 55 -5.57 4.26 6.00
C GLU A 55 -4.59 4.85 7.01
N ALA A 56 -4.01 6.02 6.73
CA ALA A 56 -3.17 6.72 7.69
C ALA A 56 -3.94 7.08 8.98
N CYS A 57 -5.19 7.53 8.84
CA CYS A 57 -6.06 7.78 9.99
C CYS A 57 -6.40 6.49 10.74
N GLU A 58 -6.72 5.40 10.03
CA GLU A 58 -7.07 4.12 10.65
C GLU A 58 -5.87 3.51 11.41
N VAL A 59 -4.64 3.61 10.89
CA VAL A 59 -3.41 3.25 11.63
C VAL A 59 -3.26 4.03 12.92
N VAL A 60 -3.47 5.36 12.87
CA VAL A 60 -3.37 6.22 14.07
C VAL A 60 -4.41 5.83 15.12
N MET A 61 -5.65 5.56 14.70
CA MET A 61 -6.72 5.16 15.60
C MET A 61 -6.44 3.78 16.22
N ALA A 62 -6.06 2.79 15.42
CA ALA A 62 -5.71 1.46 15.90
C ALA A 62 -4.53 1.50 16.90
N ALA A 63 -3.54 2.35 16.64
CA ALA A 63 -2.40 2.54 17.54
C ALA A 63 -2.81 3.17 18.88
N LYS A 64 -3.71 4.15 18.85
CA LYS A 64 -4.27 4.78 20.05
C LYS A 64 -5.07 3.78 20.91
N ASP A 65 -5.76 2.85 20.25
CA ASP A 65 -6.57 1.82 20.91
C ASP A 65 -5.75 0.59 21.34
N HIS A 66 -4.44 0.59 21.06
CA HIS A 66 -3.52 -0.53 21.32
C HIS A 66 -3.96 -1.85 20.65
N ASP A 67 -4.70 -1.78 19.53
CA ASP A 67 -5.15 -2.95 18.79
C ASP A 67 -4.06 -3.39 17.81
N HIS A 68 -3.19 -4.28 18.28
CA HIS A 68 -2.03 -4.78 17.52
C HIS A 68 -2.42 -5.37 16.15
N ASP A 69 -3.50 -6.15 16.10
CA ASP A 69 -3.94 -6.79 14.85
C ASP A 69 -4.47 -5.77 13.85
N HIS A 70 -5.16 -4.75 14.35
CA HIS A 70 -5.71 -3.70 13.52
C HIS A 70 -4.61 -2.75 13.03
N ILE A 71 -3.60 -2.43 13.84
CA ILE A 71 -2.40 -1.71 13.41
C ILE A 71 -1.76 -2.44 12.22
N ARG A 72 -1.51 -3.75 12.36
CA ARG A 72 -0.91 -4.57 11.30
C ARG A 72 -1.73 -4.53 10.01
N TYR A 73 -3.06 -4.63 10.13
CA TYR A 73 -3.98 -4.65 9.00
C TYR A 73 -3.98 -3.32 8.24
N GLU A 74 -4.19 -2.18 8.93
CA GLU A 74 -4.25 -0.87 8.25
C GLU A 74 -2.88 -0.37 7.80
N ALA A 75 -1.80 -0.77 8.47
CA ALA A 75 -0.44 -0.50 7.98
C ALA A 75 -0.18 -1.21 6.64
N GLY A 76 -0.72 -2.43 6.48
CA GLY A 76 -0.69 -3.15 5.22
C GLY A 76 -1.45 -2.42 4.12
N ASP A 77 -2.65 -1.92 4.40
CA ASP A 77 -3.46 -1.20 3.41
C ASP A 77 -2.85 0.16 3.06
N LEU A 78 -2.27 0.87 4.04
CA LEU A 78 -1.53 2.11 3.82
C LEU A 78 -0.32 1.87 2.90
N VAL A 79 0.48 0.83 3.16
CA VAL A 79 1.63 0.48 2.31
C VAL A 79 1.17 0.12 0.90
N TYR A 80 0.12 -0.67 0.74
CA TYR A 80 -0.44 -0.99 -0.58
C TYR A 80 -0.82 0.27 -1.35
N HIS A 81 -1.59 1.18 -0.76
CA HIS A 81 -2.01 2.41 -1.43
C HIS A 81 -0.83 3.34 -1.71
N LEU A 82 0.18 3.39 -0.82
CA LEU A 82 1.44 4.11 -1.08
C LEU A 82 2.16 3.53 -2.30
N LEU A 83 2.30 2.21 -2.42
CA LEU A 83 2.92 1.57 -3.60
C LEU A 83 2.18 1.91 -4.90
N VAL A 84 0.84 1.99 -4.86
CA VAL A 84 0.04 2.41 -6.02
C VAL A 84 0.28 3.89 -6.37
N VAL A 85 0.46 4.76 -5.38
CA VAL A 85 0.86 6.17 -5.59
C VAL A 85 2.23 6.23 -6.26
N LEU A 86 3.23 5.53 -5.71
CA LEU A 86 4.59 5.52 -6.27
C LEU A 86 4.58 5.04 -7.72
N GLU A 87 3.89 3.93 -7.99
CA GLU A 87 3.71 3.43 -9.36
C GLU A 87 3.09 4.52 -10.23
N ARG A 88 1.93 5.09 -9.84
CA ARG A 88 1.20 6.11 -10.62
C ARG A 88 2.09 7.29 -11.04
N TYR A 89 2.99 7.75 -10.17
CA TYR A 89 3.90 8.86 -10.44
C TYR A 89 5.29 8.44 -10.96
N GLY A 90 5.52 7.15 -11.18
CA GLY A 90 6.78 6.64 -11.74
C GLY A 90 7.95 6.68 -10.78
N ILE A 91 7.70 6.65 -9.46
CA ILE A 91 8.74 6.55 -8.44
C ILE A 91 9.05 5.07 -8.22
N THR A 92 10.29 4.69 -8.46
CA THR A 92 10.73 3.29 -8.36
C THR A 92 10.94 2.84 -6.91
N LEU A 93 10.92 1.52 -6.67
CA LEU A 93 11.27 0.97 -5.36
C LEU A 93 12.72 1.27 -4.99
N GLU A 94 13.61 1.35 -5.98
CA GLU A 94 15.02 1.70 -5.82
C GLU A 94 15.18 3.14 -5.33
N GLU A 95 14.42 4.09 -5.89
CA GLU A 95 14.38 5.48 -5.43
C GLU A 95 13.86 5.58 -3.98
N LEU A 96 12.74 4.90 -3.68
CA LEU A 96 12.21 4.86 -2.31
C LEU A 96 13.21 4.23 -1.34
N ALA A 97 13.85 3.13 -1.74
CA ALA A 97 14.85 2.45 -0.92
C ALA A 97 16.05 3.35 -0.64
N GLY A 98 16.51 4.15 -1.62
CA GLY A 98 17.56 5.13 -1.41
C GLY A 98 17.19 6.18 -0.36
N GLU A 99 15.98 6.72 -0.42
CA GLU A 99 15.45 7.67 0.57
C GLU A 99 15.30 7.04 1.97
N LEU A 100 14.91 5.76 2.05
CA LEU A 100 14.84 5.05 3.32
C LEU A 100 16.22 4.70 3.88
N ASP A 101 17.16 4.31 3.03
CA ASP A 101 18.52 3.97 3.44
C ASP A 101 19.22 5.20 4.02
N ALA A 102 18.98 6.38 3.46
CA ALA A 102 19.45 7.67 3.97
C ALA A 102 19.09 7.94 5.45
N ARG A 103 18.05 7.29 5.98
CA ARG A 103 17.58 7.41 7.38
C ARG A 103 18.21 6.38 8.33
N ARG A 104 18.94 5.40 7.80
CA ARG A 104 19.63 4.36 8.58
C ARG A 104 21.01 4.80 9.06
N HIS A 105 21.47 5.96 8.62
CA HIS A 105 22.72 6.59 9.00
C HIS A 105 22.49 7.59 10.13
#